data_AF-K8E6B1-F1
#
_entry.id   AF-K8E6B1-F1
#
_cell.length_a   1.000
_cell.length_b   1.000
_cell.length_c   1.000
_cell.angle_alpha   90.00
_cell.angle_beta   90.00
_cell.angle_gamma   90.00
#
_symmetry.space_group_name_H-M   'P 1'
#
loop_
_entity.id
_entity.type
_entity.pdbx_description
1 polymer ?
#
loop_
_entity_poly.entity_id
_entity_poly.type
_entity_poly.pdbx_seq_one_letter_code
_entity_poly.pdbx_strand_id
1 'polypeptide(L)' 'MQIEDHWTDVVVYQVEIKVGHKEVRTLHKLLVFSAELTLDEIKANIKNRFNHVLEITRLDEIDEGLYLHGKTIAG' A
#
# COMPACT_ATOMS: atom_id res chain seq x y z
N MET A 1 -22.93 -15.64 -10.77
CA MET A 1 -22.10 -15.21 -9.63
C MET A 1 -20.92 -16.16 -9.62
N GLN A 2 -19.76 -15.67 -10.05
CA GLN A 2 -18.54 -16.46 -10.07
C GLN A 2 -17.75 -16.19 -8.78
N ILE A 3 -16.97 -17.18 -8.35
CA ILE A 3 -16.15 -17.05 -7.13
C ILE A 3 -15.20 -15.84 -7.27
N GLU A 4 -14.70 -15.60 -8.48
CA GLU A 4 -13.80 -14.50 -8.85
C GLU A 4 -14.39 -13.11 -8.55
N ASP A 5 -15.72 -12.93 -8.63
CA ASP A 5 -16.39 -11.66 -8.31
C ASP A 5 -16.19 -11.23 -6.83
N HIS A 6 -15.79 -12.17 -5.98
CA HIS A 6 -15.63 -11.95 -4.54
C HIS A 6 -14.18 -11.69 -4.10
N TRP A 7 -13.21 -11.76 -5.01
CA TRP A 7 -11.79 -11.61 -4.67
C TRP A 7 -11.11 -10.56 -5.54
N THR A 8 -10.15 -9.84 -4.96
CA THR A 8 -9.24 -8.95 -5.70
C THR A 8 -7.81 -9.41 -5.50
N ASP A 9 -7.09 -9.58 -6.60
CA ASP A 9 -5.65 -9.81 -6.58
C ASP A 9 -4.95 -8.59 -6.01
N VAL A 10 -4.12 -8.82 -5.01
CA VAL A 10 -3.36 -7.78 -4.32
C VAL A 10 -1.89 -8.14 -4.23
N VAL A 11 -1.06 -7.10 -4.18
CA VAL A 11 0.38 -7.22 -3.96
C VAL A 11 0.73 -6.50 -2.67
N VAL A 12 1.55 -7.15 -1.85
CA VAL A 12 2.05 -6.62 -0.59
C VAL A 12 3.42 -6.00 -0.83
N TYR A 13 3.56 -4.73 -0.46
CA TYR A 13 4.79 -3.98 -0.59
C TYR A 13 5.42 -3.68 0.77
N GLN A 14 6.72 -3.91 0.88
CA GLN A 14 7.54 -3.27 1.90
C GLN A 14 7.88 -1.85 1.47
N VAL A 15 7.45 -0.88 2.27
CA VAL A 15 7.59 0.55 1.97
C VAL A 15 8.38 1.26 3.05
N GLU A 16 9.37 2.04 2.62
CA GLU A 16 10.08 2.99 3.48
C GLU A 16 9.87 4.40 2.98
N ILE A 17 9.41 5.27 3.88
CA ILE A 17 9.14 6.69 3.57
C ILE A 17 9.81 7.59 4.60
N LYS A 18 10.51 8.62 4.12
CA LYS A 18 10.93 9.75 4.96
C LYS A 18 9.77 10.74 5.04
N VAL A 19 9.35 11.05 6.26
CA VAL A 19 8.32 12.06 6.54
C VAL A 19 8.87 13.10 7.49
N GLY A 20 8.47 14.35 7.34
CA GLY A 20 8.92 15.39 8.27
C GLY A 20 8.50 16.80 7.89
N HIS A 21 8.42 17.65 8.91
CA HIS A 21 8.22 19.10 8.73
C HIS A 21 9.28 19.89 9.53
N LYS A 22 9.43 19.63 10.83
CA LYS A 22 10.51 20.21 11.67
C LYS A 22 11.61 19.20 11.96
N GLU A 23 11.23 17.93 12.12
CA GLU A 23 12.14 16.79 12.27
C GLU A 23 11.82 15.76 11.19
N VAL A 24 12.86 15.12 10.67
CA VAL A 24 12.77 14.07 9.65
C VAL A 24 12.85 12.72 10.33
N ARG A 25 11.89 11.84 10.02
CA ARG A 25 11.89 10.44 10.47
C ARG A 25 11.55 9.50 9.34
N THR A 26 11.98 8.25 9.46
CA THR A 26 11.64 7.18 8.51
C THR A 26 10.49 6.34 9.06
N LEU A 27 9.49 6.06 8.24
CA LEU A 27 8.44 5.10 8.53
C LEU A 27 8.67 3.84 7.69
N HIS A 28 8.55 2.69 8.34
CA HIS A 28 8.58 1.37 7.69
C HIS A 28 7.17 0.77 7.77
N LYS A 29 6.60 0.40 6.63
CA LYS A 29 5.22 -0.11 6.53
C LYS A 29 5.14 -1.29 5.56
N LEU A 30 4.17 -2.15 5.80
CA LEU A 30 3.64 -3.08 4.80
C LEU A 30 2.34 -2.51 4.29
N LEU A 31 2.24 -2.29 2.98
CA LEU A 31 1.06 -1.75 2.33
C LEU A 31 0.55 -2.74 1.29
N VAL A 32 -0.77 -2.85 1.19
CA VAL A 32 -1.42 -3.77 0.26
C VAL A 32 -2.12 -2.94 -0.81
N PHE A 33 -1.85 -3.25 -2.07
CA PHE A 33 -2.42 -2.56 -3.23
C PHE A 33 -3.04 -3.59 -4.18
N SER A 34 -4.02 -3.17 -4.98
CA SER A 34 -4.50 -4.01 -6.09
C SER A 34 -3.34 -4.30 -7.04
N ALA A 35 -3.25 -5.55 -7.52
CA ALA A 35 -2.26 -5.96 -8.52
C ALA A 35 -2.42 -5.23 -9.87
N GLU A 36 -3.57 -4.58 -10.09
CA GLU A 36 -3.84 -3.79 -11.29
C GLU A 36 -3.21 -2.38 -11.25
N LEU A 37 -2.76 -1.91 -10.07
CA LEU A 37 -2.17 -0.59 -9.93
C LEU A 37 -0.74 -0.55 -10.43
N THR A 38 -0.41 0.51 -11.17
CA THR A 38 0.96 0.79 -11.56
C THR A 38 1.78 1.32 -10.38
N LEU A 39 3.11 1.18 -10.46
CA LEU A 39 4.02 1.72 -9.44
C LEU A 39 3.85 3.24 -9.22
N ASP A 40 3.49 4.01 -10.25
CA ASP A 40 3.27 5.45 -10.12
C ASP A 40 1.97 5.77 -9.37
N GLU A 41 0.90 5.01 -9.62
CA GLU A 41 -0.34 5.12 -8.86
C GLU A 41 -0.14 4.70 -7.40
N ILE A 42 0.65 3.66 -7.14
CA ILE A 42 1.03 3.24 -5.78
C ILE A 42 1.78 4.36 -5.08
N LYS A 43 2.79 4.97 -5.71
CA LYS A 43 3.53 6.12 -5.15
C LYS A 43 2.62 7.31 -4.89
N ALA A 44 1.67 7.59 -5.78
CA ALA A 44 0.68 8.66 -5.59
C ALA A 44 -0.22 8.38 -4.38
N ASN A 45 -0.72 7.14 -4.26
CA ASN A 45 -1.51 6.70 -3.10
C ASN A 45 -0.74 6.84 -1.78
N ILE A 46 0.54 6.46 -1.76
CA ILE A 46 1.41 6.64 -0.58
C ILE A 46 1.52 8.13 -0.23
N LYS A 47 1.82 8.99 -1.20
CA LYS A 47 1.93 10.45 -0.97
C LYS A 47 0.62 11.08 -0.49
N ASN A 48 -0.52 10.58 -0.95
CA ASN A 48 -1.84 11.06 -0.54
C ASN A 48 -2.26 10.55 0.84
N ARG A 49 -1.79 9.36 1.24
CA ARG A 49 -2.15 8.72 2.51
C ARG A 49 -1.33 9.24 3.70
N PHE A 50 -0.06 9.56 3.49
CA PHE A 50 0.85 10.00 4.54
C PHE A 50 1.11 11.50 4.45
N ASN A 51 0.98 12.20 5.57
CA ASN A 51 1.27 13.64 5.62
C ASN A 51 2.78 13.89 5.59
N HIS A 52 3.18 14.94 4.86
CA HIS A 52 4.56 15.42 4.79
C HIS A 52 5.58 14.37 4.30
N VAL A 53 5.20 13.56 3.29
CA VAL A 53 6.15 12.67 2.60
C VAL A 53 7.19 13.53 1.87
N LEU A 54 8.44 13.32 2.23
CA LEU A 54 9.59 13.95 1.56
C LEU A 54 10.11 13.04 0.45
N GLU A 55 10.23 11.75 0.75
CA GLU A 55 10.84 10.76 -0.13
C GLU A 55 10.29 9.36 0.16
N ILE A 56 10.07 8.57 -0.89
CA ILE A 56 9.85 7.12 -0.79
C ILE A 56 11.21 6.49 -1.09
N THR A 57 11.88 5.97 -0.07
CA THR A 57 13.24 5.42 -0.17
C THR A 57 13.25 3.95 -0.54
N ARG A 58 12.13 3.25 -0.35
CA ARG A 58 11.98 1.84 -0.69
C ARG A 58 10.53 1.51 -1.03
N LEU A 59 10.36 0.67 -2.05
CA LEU A 59 9.06 0.15 -2.49
C LEU A 59 9.33 -1.19 -3.18
N ASP A 60 9.32 -2.26 -2.40
CA ASP A 60 9.62 -3.61 -2.88
C ASP A 60 8.39 -4.50 -2.73
N GLU A 61 8.06 -5.26 -3.77
CA GLU A 61 7.09 -6.34 -3.70
C GLU A 61 7.66 -7.46 -2.85
N ILE A 62 6.88 -7.93 -1.87
CA ILE A 62 7.33 -8.99 -0.96
C ILE A 62 6.38 -10.20 -0.94
N ASP A 63 5.13 -10.03 -1.38
CA ASP A 63 4.14 -11.10 -1.40
C ASP A 63 2.97 -10.75 -2.34
N GLU A 64 2.22 -11.77 -2.71
CA GLU A 64 0.96 -11.67 -3.49
C GLU A 64 -0.18 -12.29 -2.69
N GLY A 65 -1.42 -11.85 -2.93
CA GLY A 65 -2.56 -12.38 -2.20
C GLY A 65 -3.91 -12.07 -2.83
N LEU A 66 -4.96 -12.53 -2.13
CA LEU A 66 -6.34 -12.32 -2.51
C LEU A 66 -7.09 -11.60 -1.38
N TYR A 67 -7.72 -10.48 -1.69
CA TYR A 67 -8.57 -9.74 -0.77
C TYR A 67 -10.04 -10.12 -0.96
N LEU A 68 -10.71 -10.56 0.11
CA LEU A 68 -12.12 -10.93 0.08
C LEU A 68 -13.02 -9.70 0.20
N HIS A 69 -13.89 -9.48 -0.79
CA HIS A 69 -14.92 -8.44 -0.72
C HIS A 69 -15.91 -8.70 0.43
N GLY A 70 -16.18 -7.69 1.26
CA GLY A 70 -17.32 -7.67 2.18
C GLY A 70 -17.09 -8.18 3.62
N LYS A 71 -15.87 -8.54 4.03
CA LYS A 71 -15.56 -8.76 5.46
C LYS A 71 -14.98 -7.50 6.10
N THR A 72 -15.84 -6.70 6.74
CA THR A 72 -15.37 -5.79 7.79
C THR A 72 -14.91 -6.65 8.96
N ILE A 73 -13.60 -6.74 9.18
CA ILE A 73 -13.07 -7.33 10.40
C ILE A 73 -13.43 -6.33 11.50
N ALA A 74 -14.44 -6.65 12.31
CA ALA A 74 -14.69 -5.90 13.55
C ALA A 74 -13.40 -5.96 14.37
N GLY A 75 -12.83 -4.78 14.62
CA GLY A 75 -11.59 -4.62 15.38
C GLY A 75 -11.73 -4.97 16.85
#